data_AF-A0A1A9DG26-F1
#
_entry.id   AF-A0A1A9DG26-F1
#
_cell.length_a   1.000
_cell.length_b   1.000
_cell.length_c   1.000
_cell.angle_alpha   90.00
_cell.angle_beta   90.00
_cell.angle_gamma   90.00
#
_symmetry.space_group_name_H-M   'P 1'
#
loop_
_entity.id
_entity.type
_entity.pdbx_description
1 polymer ?
#
loop_
_entity_poly.entity_id
_entity_poly.type
_entity_poly.pdbx_seq_one_letter_code
_entity_poly.pdbx_strand_id
1 'polypeptide(L)'
;MTAGRTRTARLPRPVISEPYRCALEAVAPDSEEYHRLLGDLRANRNQPGGFWVARDDPRAADEAVTGSCPVLGVTGAVLLSNGAGRVVDRFRLADRPEVLAVLASCGPAEIIRRVRQAEAYHGVEADDATITYCTGLDGVAARSEDA
;
A
#
# COMPACT_ATOMS: atom_id res chain seq x y z
N MET A 1 9.46 13.16 33.54
CA MET A 1 9.38 13.30 32.07
C MET A 1 10.11 12.12 31.45
N THR A 2 9.39 11.04 31.14
CA THR A 2 10.00 9.83 30.56
C THR A 2 9.97 9.96 29.05
N ALA A 3 11.13 10.07 28.41
CA ALA A 3 11.26 10.12 26.97
C ALA A 3 10.65 8.84 26.36
N GLY A 4 9.51 8.98 25.67
CA GLY A 4 8.87 7.89 24.95
C GLY A 4 9.81 7.39 23.86
N ARG A 5 10.41 6.21 24.05
CA ARG A 5 11.16 5.53 22.99
C ARG A 5 10.21 5.25 21.84
N THR A 6 10.40 5.93 20.72
CA THR A 6 9.76 5.58 19.46
C THR A 6 10.23 4.17 19.08
N ARG A 7 9.32 3.18 19.12
CA ARG A 7 9.60 1.82 18.66
C ARG A 7 9.06 1.67 17.24
N THR A 8 9.95 1.75 16.26
CA THR A 8 9.62 1.52 14.87
C THR A 8 9.58 0.02 14.61
N ALA A 9 8.41 -0.53 14.24
CA ALA A 9 8.36 -1.86 13.68
C ALA A 9 9.04 -1.82 12.30
N ARG A 10 10.21 -2.47 12.18
CA ARG A 10 10.88 -2.63 10.89
C ARG A 10 10.44 -3.97 10.30
N LEU A 11 9.50 -3.92 9.38
CA LEU A 11 9.17 -5.06 8.54
C LEU A 11 10.30 -5.32 7.53
N PRO A 12 10.60 -6.58 7.19
CA PRO A 12 11.45 -6.87 6.05
C PRO A 12 10.83 -6.26 4.79
N ARG A 13 11.68 -5.82 3.85
CA ARG A 13 11.17 -5.29 2.59
C ARG A 13 10.58 -6.45 1.77
N PRO A 14 9.33 -6.34 1.30
CA PRO A 14 8.78 -7.35 0.40
C PRO A 14 9.59 -7.37 -0.90
N VAL A 15 9.77 -8.56 -1.47
CA VAL A 15 10.23 -8.69 -2.85
C VAL A 15 9.09 -8.22 -3.74
N ILE A 16 9.34 -7.13 -4.47
CA ILE A 16 8.36 -6.48 -5.33
C ILE A 16 8.71 -6.72 -6.79
N SER A 17 7.70 -6.72 -7.65
CA SER A 17 7.85 -6.87 -9.10
C SER A 17 8.49 -5.65 -9.78
N GLU A 18 9.16 -4.76 -9.03
CA GLU A 18 9.73 -3.51 -9.54
C GLU A 18 10.76 -3.73 -10.65
N PRO A 19 11.65 -4.76 -10.59
CA PRO A 19 12.54 -5.05 -11.72
C PRO A 19 11.78 -5.35 -13.02
N TYR A 20 10.65 -6.07 -12.92
CA TYR A 20 9.81 -6.34 -14.09
C TYR A 20 9.10 -5.06 -14.57
N ARG A 21 8.66 -4.17 -13.66
CA ARG A 21 8.06 -2.88 -14.04
C ARG A 21 9.05 -2.05 -14.86
N CYS A 22 10.26 -1.83 -14.36
CA CYS A 22 11.28 -1.07 -15.07
C CYS A 22 11.61 -1.70 -16.44
N ALA A 23 11.68 -3.03 -16.51
CA ALA A 23 11.95 -3.73 -17.77
C ALA A 23 10.81 -3.58 -18.78
N LEU A 24 9.55 -3.70 -18.34
CA LEU A 24 8.37 -3.54 -19.19
C LEU A 24 8.22 -2.10 -19.71
N GLU A 25 8.56 -1.09 -18.89
CA GLU A 25 8.54 0.32 -19.29
C GLU A 25 9.65 0.69 -20.29
N ALA A 26 10.74 -0.08 -20.31
CA ALA A 26 11.89 0.17 -21.19
C ALA A 26 11.74 -0.42 -22.60
N VAL A 27 10.75 -1.27 -22.84
CA VAL A 27 10.52 -1.94 -24.13
C VAL A 27 9.29 -1.38 -24.85
N ALA A 28 9.26 -1.49 -26.18
CA ALA A 28 8.10 -1.08 -26.94
C ALA A 28 6.87 -1.92 -26.55
N PRO A 29 5.70 -1.29 -26.30
CA PRO A 29 4.45 -2.01 -26.04
C PRO A 29 4.16 -3.04 -27.14
N ASP A 30 3.64 -4.21 -26.74
CA ASP A 30 3.26 -5.32 -27.63
C ASP A 30 4.40 -5.90 -28.50
N SER A 31 5.66 -5.56 -28.22
CA SER A 31 6.80 -6.24 -28.83
C SER A 31 6.92 -7.69 -28.34
N GLU A 32 7.63 -8.53 -29.10
CA GLU A 32 7.95 -9.90 -28.66
C GLU A 32 8.69 -9.93 -27.31
N GLU A 33 9.55 -8.94 -27.09
CA GLU A 33 10.26 -8.77 -25.81
C GLU A 33 9.32 -8.39 -24.67
N TYR A 34 8.38 -7.47 -24.91
CA TYR A 34 7.33 -7.14 -23.95
C TYR A 34 6.50 -8.38 -23.57
N HIS A 35 6.08 -9.18 -24.55
CA HIS A 35 5.33 -10.40 -24.29
C HIS A 35 6.15 -11.46 -23.53
N ARG A 36 7.44 -11.58 -23.82
CA ARG A 36 8.37 -12.47 -23.09
C ARG A 36 8.49 -12.05 -21.63
N LEU A 37 8.80 -10.77 -21.38
CA LEU A 37 8.91 -10.21 -20.03
C LEU A 37 7.60 -10.36 -19.24
N LEU A 38 6.46 -10.16 -19.89
CA LEU A 38 5.16 -10.34 -19.27
C LEU A 38 4.88 -11.82 -18.94
N GLY A 39 5.33 -12.74 -19.78
CA GLY A 39 5.31 -14.18 -19.51
C GLY A 39 6.13 -14.53 -18.27
N ASP A 40 7.37 -14.03 -18.20
CA ASP A 40 8.27 -14.25 -17.07
C ASP A 40 7.72 -13.67 -15.76
N LEU A 41 7.15 -12.46 -15.80
CA LEU A 41 6.46 -11.86 -14.66
C LEU A 41 5.35 -12.77 -14.14
N ARG A 42 4.50 -13.27 -15.05
CA ARG A 42 3.37 -14.14 -14.69
C ARG A 42 3.84 -15.47 -14.12
N ALA A 43 4.90 -16.06 -14.68
CA ALA A 43 5.47 -17.32 -14.21
C ALA A 43 6.09 -17.21 -12.81
N ASN A 44 6.61 -16.04 -12.44
CA ASN A 44 7.23 -15.79 -11.13
C ASN A 44 6.24 -15.24 -10.07
N ARG A 45 4.99 -14.98 -10.44
CA ARG A 45 3.97 -14.52 -9.49
C ARG A 45 3.46 -15.69 -8.65
N ASN A 46 3.38 -15.49 -7.34
CA ASN A 46 2.92 -16.46 -6.35
C ASN A 46 3.67 -17.79 -6.42
N GLN A 47 4.99 -17.73 -6.61
CA GLN A 47 5.89 -18.89 -6.61
C GLN A 47 7.03 -18.67 -5.61
N PRO A 48 7.52 -19.74 -4.95
CA PRO A 48 8.74 -19.67 -4.15
C PRO A 48 9.92 -19.11 -4.97
N GLY A 49 10.64 -18.15 -4.41
CA GLY A 49 11.75 -17.44 -5.10
C GLY A 49 11.31 -16.34 -6.07
N GLY A 50 10.00 -16.20 -6.32
CA GLY A 50 9.41 -15.10 -7.07
C GLY A 50 8.90 -13.98 -6.17
N PHE A 51 7.69 -13.50 -6.43
CA PHE A 51 7.02 -12.47 -5.63
C PHE A 51 5.56 -12.82 -5.36
N TRP A 52 5.04 -12.36 -4.23
CA TRP A 52 3.69 -12.67 -3.75
C TRP A 52 2.74 -11.50 -3.92
N VAL A 53 1.55 -11.78 -4.47
CA VAL A 53 0.46 -10.82 -4.66
C VAL A 53 -0.82 -11.44 -4.14
N ALA A 54 -1.38 -10.83 -3.10
CA ALA A 54 -2.70 -11.18 -2.55
C ALA A 54 -3.81 -10.80 -3.54
N ARG A 55 -4.12 -11.71 -4.46
CA ARG A 55 -5.16 -11.56 -5.49
C ARG A 55 -5.99 -12.83 -5.62
N ASP A 56 -5.68 -13.65 -6.60
CA ASP A 56 -6.44 -14.83 -7.01
C ASP A 56 -5.99 -16.12 -6.33
N ASP A 57 -4.75 -16.16 -5.84
CA ASP A 57 -4.22 -17.29 -5.06
C ASP A 57 -4.30 -16.98 -3.55
N PRO A 58 -5.16 -17.67 -2.78
CA PRO A 58 -5.28 -17.44 -1.34
C PRO A 58 -4.01 -17.78 -0.57
N ARG A 59 -3.13 -18.65 -1.10
CA ARG A 59 -1.86 -19.03 -0.44
C ARG A 59 -0.89 -17.86 -0.33
N ALA A 60 -1.07 -16.81 -1.14
CA ALA A 60 -0.28 -15.59 -1.00
C ALA A 60 -0.46 -14.91 0.37
N ALA A 61 -1.54 -15.21 1.10
CA ALA A 61 -1.74 -14.73 2.47
C ALA A 61 -0.74 -15.35 3.46
N ASP A 62 -0.33 -16.60 3.25
CA ASP A 62 0.64 -17.30 4.12
C ASP A 62 2.05 -16.68 4.02
N GLU A 63 2.30 -15.94 2.94
CA GLU A 63 3.58 -15.31 2.60
C GLU A 63 3.59 -13.81 2.94
N ALA A 64 2.55 -13.35 3.65
CA ALA A 64 2.43 -11.96 4.07
C ALA A 64 3.57 -11.56 5.02
N VAL A 65 4.21 -10.44 4.73
CA VAL A 65 5.14 -9.81 5.67
C VAL A 65 4.34 -9.17 6.80
N THR A 66 4.50 -9.71 8.01
CA THR A 66 3.80 -9.23 9.21
C THR A 66 4.76 -8.65 10.24
N GLY A 67 4.22 -7.82 11.13
CA GLY A 67 4.92 -7.33 12.31
C GLY A 67 3.98 -6.56 13.20
N SER A 68 4.48 -6.20 14.38
CA SER A 68 3.66 -5.62 15.44
C SER A 68 4.38 -4.45 16.12
N CYS A 69 3.59 -3.55 16.69
CA CYS A 69 4.06 -2.48 17.55
C CYS A 69 3.08 -2.30 18.72
N PRO A 70 3.54 -1.76 19.87
CA PRO A 70 2.62 -1.37 20.94
C PRO A 70 1.62 -0.33 20.42
N VAL A 71 0.35 -0.50 20.77
CA VAL A 71 -0.71 0.45 20.39
C VAL A 71 -0.59 1.79 21.14
N LEU A 72 0.06 1.79 22.30
CA LEU A 72 0.27 2.99 23.10
C LEU A 72 1.06 4.04 22.30
N GLY A 73 0.43 5.20 22.07
CA GLY A 73 1.00 6.29 21.28
C GLY A 73 0.73 6.21 19.78
N VAL A 74 -0.04 5.21 19.31
CA VAL A 74 -0.55 5.16 17.94
C VAL A 74 -1.87 5.93 17.87
N THR A 75 -1.86 7.10 17.25
CA THR A 75 -3.05 7.97 17.16
C THR A 75 -3.99 7.58 16.02
N GLY A 76 -3.49 6.86 15.03
CA GLY A 76 -4.28 6.31 13.94
C GLY A 76 -3.49 5.40 13.01
N ALA A 77 -4.21 4.68 12.16
CA ALA A 77 -3.67 3.79 11.15
C ALA A 77 -4.48 3.94 9.85
N VAL A 78 -3.80 3.84 8.71
CA VAL A 78 -4.43 3.87 7.39
C VAL A 78 -4.11 2.60 6.62
N LEU A 79 -5.13 2.05 5.94
CA LEU A 79 -5.00 1.02 4.93
C LEU A 79 -5.50 1.57 3.59
N LEU A 80 -4.69 1.40 2.54
CA LEU A 80 -4.97 1.86 1.19
C LEU A 80 -4.98 0.65 0.25
N SER A 81 -5.98 0.57 -0.64
CA SER A 81 -5.88 -0.31 -1.82
C SER A 81 -4.80 0.19 -2.79
N ASN A 82 -4.39 -0.63 -3.76
CA ASN A 82 -3.46 -0.22 -4.82
C ASN A 82 -3.94 1.06 -5.53
N GLY A 83 -5.22 1.13 -5.91
CA GLY A 83 -5.79 2.30 -6.56
C GLY A 83 -5.74 3.58 -5.70
N ALA A 84 -5.96 3.47 -4.38
CA ALA A 84 -5.80 4.61 -3.48
C ALA A 84 -4.31 4.96 -3.24
N GLY A 85 -3.43 3.96 -3.16
CA GLY A 85 -1.99 4.12 -2.99
C GLY A 85 -1.30 4.86 -4.14
N ARG A 86 -1.95 4.93 -5.32
CA ARG A 86 -1.48 5.71 -6.47
C ARG A 86 -1.19 7.17 -6.14
N VAL A 87 -1.84 7.76 -5.13
CA VAL A 87 -1.56 9.13 -4.66
C VAL A 87 -0.09 9.31 -4.24
N VAL A 88 0.51 8.26 -3.67
CA VAL A 88 1.92 8.22 -3.25
C VAL A 88 2.78 7.61 -4.35
N ASP A 89 2.45 6.42 -4.81
CA ASP A 89 3.40 5.60 -5.57
C ASP A 89 3.50 6.00 -7.04
N ARG A 90 2.37 6.36 -7.67
CA ARG A 90 2.30 6.64 -9.11
C ARG A 90 2.31 8.14 -9.42
N PHE A 91 1.46 8.90 -8.74
CA PHE A 91 1.25 10.32 -9.04
C PHE A 91 2.09 11.25 -8.17
N ARG A 92 2.72 10.73 -7.09
CA ARG A 92 3.63 11.49 -6.23
C ARG A 92 3.01 12.80 -5.71
N LEU A 93 1.70 12.79 -5.44
CA LEU A 93 0.93 13.96 -4.99
C LEU A 93 0.99 14.17 -3.48
N ALA A 94 1.40 13.13 -2.74
CA ALA A 94 1.62 13.16 -1.32
C ALA A 94 2.66 12.10 -0.92
N ASP A 95 3.40 12.33 0.15
CA ASP A 95 4.12 11.27 0.84
C ASP A 95 3.25 10.59 1.92
N ARG A 96 3.80 9.57 2.60
CA ARG A 96 3.03 8.80 3.60
C ARG A 96 2.58 9.64 4.80
N PRO A 97 3.44 10.47 5.43
CA PRO A 97 3.00 11.44 6.44
C PRO A 97 1.91 12.40 5.95
N GLU A 98 2.03 12.93 4.73
CA GLU A 98 1.05 13.86 4.15
C GLU A 98 -0.30 13.19 3.93
N VAL A 99 -0.34 11.93 3.51
CA VAL A 99 -1.59 11.16 3.41
C VAL A 99 -2.30 11.12 4.77
N LEU A 100 -1.59 10.84 5.86
CA LEU A 100 -2.18 10.85 7.20
C LEU A 100 -2.71 12.24 7.59
N ALA A 101 -1.97 13.31 7.27
CA ALA A 101 -2.39 14.68 7.55
C ALA A 101 -3.66 15.08 6.78
N VAL A 102 -3.75 14.69 5.51
CA VAL A 102 -4.95 14.92 4.67
C VAL A 102 -6.13 14.11 5.18
N LEU A 103 -5.91 12.85 5.59
CA LEU A 103 -6.99 12.03 6.16
C LEU A 103 -7.52 12.63 7.47
N ALA A 104 -6.64 13.13 8.34
CA ALA A 104 -7.03 13.76 9.59
C ALA A 104 -7.78 15.09 9.39
N SER A 105 -7.51 15.83 8.32
CA SER A 105 -8.07 17.18 8.09
C SER A 105 -9.26 17.21 7.13
N CYS A 106 -9.20 16.42 6.06
CA CYS A 106 -10.16 16.45 4.95
C CYS A 106 -10.88 15.11 4.73
N GLY A 107 -10.44 14.04 5.40
CA GLY A 107 -11.01 12.71 5.28
C GLY A 107 -10.64 11.96 3.99
N PRO A 108 -11.06 10.69 3.86
CA PRO A 108 -10.71 9.82 2.74
C PRO A 108 -11.14 10.32 1.36
N ALA A 109 -12.29 11.02 1.28
CA ALA A 109 -12.83 11.51 0.02
C ALA A 109 -11.87 12.46 -0.71
N GLU A 110 -11.08 13.24 0.04
CA GLU A 110 -10.09 14.15 -0.54
C GLU A 110 -8.95 13.41 -1.24
N ILE A 111 -8.46 12.31 -0.67
CA ILE A 111 -7.44 11.48 -1.31
C ILE A 111 -7.98 10.86 -2.61
N ILE A 112 -9.19 10.32 -2.57
CA ILE A 112 -9.85 9.76 -3.76
C ILE A 112 -10.00 10.84 -4.83
N ARG A 113 -10.45 12.04 -4.46
CA ARG A 113 -10.60 13.17 -5.39
C ARG A 113 -9.28 13.51 -6.08
N ARG A 114 -8.17 13.57 -5.34
CA ARG A 114 -6.83 13.82 -5.91
C ARG A 114 -6.40 12.72 -6.88
N VAL A 115 -6.63 11.46 -6.53
CA VAL A 115 -6.34 10.32 -7.42
C VAL A 115 -7.14 10.44 -8.72
N ARG A 116 -8.45 10.71 -8.65
CA ARG A 116 -9.29 10.84 -9.86
C ARG A 116 -8.88 12.02 -10.74
N GLN A 117 -8.50 13.15 -10.15
CA GLN A 117 -7.98 14.29 -10.91
C GLN A 117 -6.69 13.95 -11.64
N ALA A 118 -5.77 13.23 -11.00
CA ALA A 118 -4.52 12.83 -11.64
C ALA A 118 -4.73 11.75 -12.72
N GLU A 119 -5.63 10.79 -12.50
CA GLU A 119 -6.03 9.83 -13.54
C GLU A 119 -6.57 10.54 -14.79
N ALA A 120 -7.48 11.50 -14.61
CA ALA A 120 -8.01 12.30 -15.71
C ALA A 120 -6.92 13.13 -16.40
N TYR A 121 -6.05 13.79 -15.63
CA TYR A 121 -4.96 14.62 -16.16
C TYR A 121 -3.95 13.80 -16.98
N HIS A 122 -3.58 12.61 -16.51
CA HIS A 122 -2.63 11.74 -17.18
C HIS A 122 -3.27 10.82 -18.24
N GLY A 123 -4.58 10.89 -18.45
CA GLY A 123 -5.30 10.02 -19.37
C GLY A 123 -5.18 8.53 -19.01
N VAL A 124 -5.08 8.20 -17.72
CA VAL A 124 -4.97 6.82 -17.25
C VAL A 124 -6.33 6.35 -16.74
N GLU A 125 -6.66 5.10 -17.07
CA GLU A 125 -7.87 4.46 -16.55
C GLU A 125 -7.90 4.47 -15.01
N ALA A 126 -9.11 4.66 -14.50
CA ALA A 126 -9.38 4.67 -13.07
C ALA A 126 -9.24 3.26 -12.50
N ASP A 127 -8.49 3.13 -11.40
CA ASP A 127 -8.42 1.89 -10.63
C ASP A 127 -9.40 1.94 -9.44
N ASP A 128 -9.84 0.79 -8.94
CA ASP A 128 -10.66 0.72 -7.73
C ASP A 128 -9.87 1.24 -6.52
N ALA A 129 -10.45 2.20 -5.80
CA ALA A 129 -9.76 2.90 -4.73
C ALA A 129 -10.58 2.84 -3.43
N THR A 130 -10.00 2.17 -2.43
CA THR A 130 -10.59 1.98 -1.10
C THR A 130 -9.61 2.46 -0.05
N ILE A 131 -10.13 3.18 0.95
CA ILE A 131 -9.36 3.70 2.08
C ILE A 131 -10.10 3.40 3.37
N THR A 132 -9.38 2.81 4.33
CA THR A 132 -9.84 2.71 5.71
C THR A 132 -8.89 3.51 6.60
N TYR A 133 -9.43 4.46 7.36
CA TYR A 133 -8.69 5.26 8.31
C TYR A 133 -9.26 5.05 9.72
N CYS A 134 -8.45 4.43 10.58
CA CYS A 134 -8.81 4.14 11.96
C CYS A 134 -8.12 5.14 12.90
N THR A 135 -8.87 5.72 13.82
CA THR A 135 -8.39 6.67 14.84
C THR A 135 -8.75 6.20 16.24
N GLY A 136 -8.17 6.81 17.26
CA GLY A 136 -8.49 6.49 18.66
C GLY A 136 -7.99 5.11 19.10
N LEU A 137 -6.90 4.65 18.48
CA LEU A 137 -6.31 3.34 18.75
C LEU A 137 -5.65 3.29 20.14
N ASP A 138 -5.21 4.44 20.65
CA ASP A 138 -4.65 4.63 21.99
C ASP A 138 -5.71 4.60 23.11
N GLY A 139 -7.00 4.72 22.77
CA GLY A 139 -8.12 4.71 23.73
C GLY A 139 -8.65 3.34 24.14
N VAL A 140 -8.17 2.25 23.54
CA VAL A 140 -8.69 0.87 23.78
C VAL A 140 -8.22 0.28 25.12
N ALA A 141 -7.26 0.93 25.81
CA ALA A 141 -6.72 0.47 27.08
C ALA A 141 -7.68 0.58 28.30
N ALA A 142 -8.96 0.94 28.11
CA ALA A 142 -9.90 1.20 29.20
C ALA A 142 -11.27 0.52 29.05
N ARG A 143 -11.36 -0.65 28.39
CA ARG A 143 -12.51 -1.54 28.57
C ARG A 143 -12.06 -2.79 29.30
N SER A 144 -12.07 -2.71 30.63
CA SER A 144 -12.13 -3.88 31.50
C SER A 144 -13.39 -4.68 31.14
N GLU A 145 -13.20 -5.93 30.73
CA GLU A 145 -14.23 -6.95 30.80
C GLU A 145 -14.54 -7.17 32.29
N ASP A 146 -15.60 -6.53 32.77
CA ASP A 146 -16.32 -6.90 33.99
C ASP A 146 -17.80 -6.59 33.76
N ALA A 147 -18.56 -7.64 33.42
CA ALA A 147 -19.97 -7.85 33.74
C ALA A 147 -20.34 -9.31 33.49
#